data_AF-A0A8T6MPN5-F1
#
_entry.id   AF-A0A8T6MPN5-F1
#
_cell.length_a   1.000
_cell.length_b   1.000
_cell.length_c   1.000
_cell.angle_alpha   90.00
_cell.angle_beta   90.00
_cell.angle_gamma   90.00
#
_symmetry.space_group_name_H-M   'P 1'
#
loop_
_entity.id
_entity.type
_entity.pdbx_description
1 polymer ?
#
loop_
_entity_poly.entity_id
_entity_poly.type
_entity_poly.pdbx_seq_one_letter_code
_entity_poly.pdbx_strand_id
1 'polypeptide(L)'
;MDKVWLGGIYLKEEGGYELVLRSLQYYKKRLRNIRNSPEIKDTPMFAQIIEQEAMKAYKTVSLIITKINEGLQNSESLKDLEPELSTIQKALVCYQTDIKKIDSDKFYSDLVADKDVANADLGKIQSALDKIGSYC
;
A
#
# COMPACT_ATOMS: atom_id res chain seq x y z
N MET A 1 -21.37 -22.32 -4.64
CA MET A 1 -21.25 -20.89 -4.96
C MET A 1 -19.80 -20.53 -4.70
N ASP A 2 -19.09 -20.11 -5.74
CA ASP A 2 -17.73 -19.59 -5.58
C ASP A 2 -17.82 -18.25 -4.84
N LYS A 3 -17.03 -18.09 -3.77
CA LYS A 3 -16.96 -16.84 -3.03
C LYS A 3 -16.46 -15.74 -3.97
N VAL A 4 -17.17 -14.63 -4.03
CA VAL A 4 -16.75 -13.47 -4.82
C VAL A 4 -15.93 -12.55 -3.94
N TRP A 5 -14.69 -12.30 -4.33
CA TRP A 5 -13.83 -11.37 -3.62
C TRP A 5 -14.31 -9.92 -3.81
N LEU A 6 -14.73 -9.27 -2.72
CA LEU A 6 -15.29 -7.91 -2.75
C LEU A 6 -14.24 -6.85 -3.07
N GLY A 7 -12.95 -7.14 -2.84
CA GLY A 7 -11.87 -6.21 -3.15
C GLY A 7 -11.75 -5.91 -4.64
N GLY A 8 -11.98 -6.88 -5.51
CA GLY A 8 -11.99 -6.65 -6.97
C GLY A 8 -13.10 -5.67 -7.39
N ILE A 9 -14.29 -5.79 -6.79
CA ILE A 9 -15.43 -4.88 -7.02
C ILE A 9 -15.10 -3.49 -6.48
N TYR A 10 -14.61 -3.40 -5.24
CA TYR A 10 -14.21 -2.14 -4.63
C TYR A 10 -13.17 -1.38 -5.45
N LEU A 11 -12.16 -2.09 -5.97
CA LEU A 11 -11.12 -1.49 -6.78
C LEU A 11 -11.68 -0.82 -8.03
N LYS A 12 -12.59 -1.47 -8.77
CA LYS A 12 -13.08 -0.94 -10.05
C LYS A 12 -14.36 -0.12 -9.94
N GLU A 13 -15.41 -0.73 -9.40
CA GLU A 13 -16.78 -0.17 -9.43
C GLU A 13 -16.96 0.95 -8.40
N GLU A 14 -16.27 0.89 -7.26
CA GLU A 14 -16.35 1.90 -6.20
C GLU A 14 -15.23 2.96 -6.31
N GLY A 15 -14.37 2.90 -7.34
CA GLY A 15 -13.22 3.80 -7.49
C GLY A 15 -12.13 3.61 -6.43
N GLY A 16 -12.17 2.50 -5.68
CA GLY A 16 -11.25 2.21 -4.59
C GLY A 16 -9.78 2.07 -5.01
N TYR A 17 -9.52 1.88 -6.31
CA TYR A 17 -8.17 1.80 -6.87
C TYR A 17 -7.33 3.04 -6.57
N GLU A 18 -7.91 4.25 -6.49
CA GLU A 18 -7.13 5.47 -6.29
C GLU A 18 -6.39 5.46 -4.96
N LEU A 19 -7.11 5.17 -3.88
CA LEU A 19 -6.54 5.08 -2.53
C LEU A 19 -5.55 3.93 -2.42
N VAL A 20 -5.88 2.78 -3.01
CA VAL A 20 -5.01 1.59 -2.98
C VAL A 20 -3.72 1.85 -3.76
N LEU A 21 -3.78 2.45 -4.94
CA LEU A 21 -2.62 2.83 -5.72
C LEU A 21 -1.78 3.90 -5.00
N ARG A 22 -2.39 4.93 -4.41
CA ARG A 22 -1.65 5.91 -3.59
C ARG A 22 -0.91 5.24 -2.44
N SER A 23 -1.58 4.35 -1.71
CA SER A 23 -0.98 3.60 -0.60
C SER A 23 0.17 2.69 -1.04
N LEU A 24 0.01 1.98 -2.17
CA LEU A 24 1.06 1.14 -2.75
C LEU A 24 2.25 1.96 -3.26
N GLN A 25 2.00 3.10 -3.91
CA GLN A 25 3.06 4.00 -4.39
C GLN A 25 3.83 4.60 -3.21
N TYR A 26 3.13 5.01 -2.15
CA TYR A 26 3.74 5.47 -0.92
C TYR A 26 4.59 4.37 -0.29
N TYR A 27 4.03 3.17 -0.11
CA TYR A 27 4.73 2.05 0.49
C TYR A 27 5.97 1.65 -0.34
N LYS A 28 5.86 1.65 -1.67
CA LYS A 28 6.97 1.46 -2.59
C LYS A 28 8.09 2.49 -2.38
N LYS A 29 7.76 3.78 -2.26
CA LYS A 29 8.74 4.84 -1.95
C LYS A 29 9.39 4.61 -0.59
N ARG A 30 8.62 4.22 0.43
CA ARG A 30 9.14 3.90 1.76
C ARG A 30 10.13 2.74 1.73
N LEU A 31 9.78 1.63 1.06
CA LEU A 31 10.64 0.46 0.91
C LEU A 31 11.97 0.81 0.22
N ARG A 32 11.92 1.66 -0.82
CA ARG A 32 13.13 2.14 -1.52
C ARG A 32 14.04 2.97 -0.61
N ASN A 33 13.47 3.68 0.36
CA ASN A 33 14.19 4.58 1.26
C ASN A 33 14.29 4.01 2.69
N ILE A 34 14.09 2.70 2.89
CA ILE A 34 13.93 2.11 4.22
C ILE A 34 15.13 2.36 5.14
N ARG A 35 16.34 2.47 4.57
CA ARG A 35 17.57 2.76 5.30
C ARG A 35 17.57 4.13 5.98
N ASN A 36 16.81 5.08 5.44
CA ASN A 36 16.67 6.42 5.99
C ASN A 36 15.55 6.52 7.02
N SER A 37 14.78 5.44 7.22
CA SER A 37 13.67 5.47 8.17
C SER A 37 14.19 5.58 9.61
N PRO A 38 13.49 6.32 10.48
CA PRO A 38 13.90 6.50 11.87
C PRO A 38 14.12 5.18 12.60
N GLU A 39 13.27 4.17 12.33
CA GLU A 39 13.32 2.86 13.00
C GLU A 39 14.61 2.08 12.69
N ILE A 40 15.20 2.31 11.51
CA ILE A 40 16.42 1.62 11.06
C ILE A 40 17.68 2.35 11.50
N LYS A 41 17.63 3.69 11.60
CA LYS A 41 18.77 4.49 12.12
C LYS A 41 19.19 4.03 13.51
N ASP A 42 18.23 3.63 14.35
CA ASP A 42 18.47 3.19 15.72
C ASP A 42 18.85 1.70 15.84
N THR A 43 18.77 0.92 14.75
CA THR A 43 19.10 -0.52 14.73
C THR A 43 20.03 -0.93 13.57
N PRO A 44 21.27 -0.41 13.52
CA PRO A 44 22.19 -0.63 12.39
C PRO A 44 22.58 -2.10 12.17
N MET A 45 22.50 -2.94 13.21
CA MET A 45 22.88 -4.36 13.15
C MET A 45 22.01 -5.20 12.18
N PHE A 46 20.79 -4.77 11.87
CA PHE A 46 19.88 -5.46 10.96
C PHE A 46 19.63 -4.70 9.65
N ALA A 47 20.23 -3.52 9.47
CA ALA A 47 19.96 -2.63 8.34
C ALA A 47 20.10 -3.34 6.98
N GLN A 48 21.15 -4.15 6.80
CA GLN A 48 21.38 -4.87 5.53
C GLN A 48 20.30 -5.92 5.24
N ILE A 49 19.88 -6.70 6.24
CA ILE A 49 18.85 -7.72 6.09
C ILE A 49 17.51 -7.05 5.80
N ILE A 50 17.20 -5.97 6.51
CA ILE A 50 15.97 -5.20 6.32
C ILE A 50 15.93 -4.57 4.92
N GLU A 51 17.04 -4.04 4.42
CA GLU A 51 17.14 -3.48 3.07
C GLU A 51 16.93 -4.55 2.00
N GLN A 52 17.49 -5.76 2.18
CA GLN A 52 17.27 -6.88 1.26
C GLN A 52 15.80 -7.32 1.22
N GLU A 53 15.16 -7.48 2.38
CA GLU A 53 13.74 -7.83 2.47
C GLU A 53 12.85 -6.72 1.90
N ALA A 54 13.18 -5.46 2.17
CA ALA A 54 12.46 -4.32 1.61
C ALA A 54 12.54 -4.30 0.08
N MET A 55 13.68 -4.68 -0.52
CA MET A 55 13.82 -4.73 -1.97
C MET A 55 13.01 -5.86 -2.62
N LYS A 56 12.83 -6.99 -1.92
CA LYS A 56 11.90 -8.05 -2.37
C LYS A 56 10.47 -7.53 -2.37
N ALA A 57 10.04 -6.93 -1.26
CA ALA A 57 8.71 -6.33 -1.15
C ALA A 57 8.50 -5.22 -2.19
N TYR A 58 9.52 -4.41 -2.49
CA TYR A 58 9.47 -3.35 -3.50
C TYR A 58 9.12 -3.91 -4.90
N LYS A 59 9.71 -5.06 -5.26
CA LYS A 59 9.42 -5.74 -6.53
C LYS A 59 7.98 -6.24 -6.56
N THR A 60 7.52 -6.91 -5.50
CA THR A 60 6.13 -7.39 -5.38
C THR A 60 5.12 -6.24 -5.47
N VAL A 61 5.33 -5.15 -4.72
CA VAL A 61 4.47 -3.97 -4.77
C VAL A 61 4.45 -3.34 -6.17
N SER A 62 5.59 -3.30 -6.86
CA SER A 62 5.66 -2.80 -8.23
C SER A 62 4.82 -3.64 -9.19
N LEU A 63 4.84 -4.98 -9.05
CA LEU A 63 4.00 -5.87 -9.85
C LEU A 63 2.51 -5.70 -9.54
N ILE A 64 2.14 -5.56 -8.27
CA ILE A 64 0.75 -5.32 -7.86
C ILE A 64 0.21 -4.02 -8.47
N ILE A 65 1.00 -2.94 -8.43
CA ILE A 65 0.63 -1.66 -9.07
C ILE A 65 0.36 -1.85 -10.57
N THR A 66 1.23 -2.59 -11.27
CA THR A 66 1.04 -2.89 -12.70
C THR A 66 -0.25 -3.68 -12.92
N LYS A 67 -0.46 -4.76 -12.16
CA LYS A 67 -1.68 -5.60 -12.25
C LYS A 67 -2.96 -4.82 -11.99
N ILE A 68 -2.97 -3.90 -11.02
CA ILE A 68 -4.15 -3.04 -10.77
C ILE A 68 -4.41 -2.15 -12.00
N ASN A 69 -3.39 -1.46 -12.52
CA ASN A 69 -3.57 -0.57 -13.67
C ASN A 69 -4.05 -1.32 -14.93
N GLU A 70 -3.52 -2.52 -15.18
CA GLU A 70 -3.96 -3.38 -16.27
C GLU A 70 -5.40 -3.89 -16.04
N GLY A 71 -5.72 -4.28 -14.80
CA GLY A 71 -7.05 -4.76 -14.42
C GLY A 71 -8.16 -3.70 -14.43
N LEU A 72 -7.80 -2.41 -14.39
CA LEU A 72 -8.77 -1.34 -14.63
C LEU A 72 -9.30 -1.36 -16.07
N GLN A 73 -8.49 -1.82 -17.03
CA GLN A 73 -8.90 -2.03 -18.43
C GLN A 73 -9.57 -3.41 -18.64
N ASN A 74 -9.13 -4.42 -17.89
CA ASN A 74 -9.70 -5.78 -17.92
C ASN A 74 -10.11 -6.26 -16.52
N SER A 75 -11.39 -6.12 -16.15
CA SER A 75 -11.87 -6.42 -14.79
C SER A 75 -11.66 -7.87 -14.34
N GLU A 76 -11.61 -8.82 -15.29
CA GLU A 76 -11.47 -10.23 -14.93
C GLU A 76 -10.10 -10.51 -14.30
N SER A 77 -9.05 -9.79 -14.72
CA SER A 77 -7.70 -9.95 -14.18
C SER A 77 -7.50 -9.33 -12.80
N LEU A 78 -8.45 -8.53 -12.30
CA LEU A 78 -8.37 -8.02 -10.93
C LEU A 78 -8.45 -9.15 -9.91
N LYS A 79 -9.13 -10.27 -10.23
CA LYS A 79 -9.21 -11.44 -9.33
C LYS A 79 -7.83 -12.05 -9.05
N ASP A 80 -6.87 -11.89 -9.97
CA ASP A 80 -5.50 -12.38 -9.81
C ASP A 80 -4.69 -11.61 -8.75
N LEU A 81 -5.28 -10.58 -8.14
CA LEU A 81 -4.74 -9.84 -7.00
C LEU A 81 -5.13 -10.45 -5.65
N GLU A 82 -6.05 -11.43 -5.62
CA GLU A 82 -6.47 -12.07 -4.37
C GLU A 82 -5.30 -12.70 -3.58
N PRO A 83 -4.30 -13.36 -4.21
CA PRO A 83 -3.12 -13.84 -3.50
C PRO A 83 -2.26 -12.72 -2.89
N GLU A 84 -2.39 -11.49 -3.40
CA GLU A 84 -1.59 -10.32 -3.01
C GLU A 84 -2.25 -9.47 -1.92
N LEU A 85 -3.40 -9.92 -1.40
CA LEU A 85 -4.20 -9.23 -0.38
C LEU A 85 -3.39 -8.75 0.82
N SER A 86 -2.54 -9.63 1.37
CA SER A 86 -1.71 -9.29 2.52
C SER A 86 -0.78 -8.11 2.22
N THR A 87 -0.24 -8.04 1.01
CA THR A 87 0.65 -6.95 0.58
C THR A 87 -0.12 -5.64 0.39
N ILE A 88 -1.32 -5.70 -0.19
CA ILE A 88 -2.20 -4.54 -0.35
C ILE A 88 -2.60 -3.97 1.01
N GLN A 89 -3.01 -4.83 1.95
CA GLN A 89 -3.37 -4.43 3.32
C GLN A 89 -2.16 -3.83 4.06
N LYS A 90 -0.97 -4.43 3.92
CA LYS A 90 0.26 -3.86 4.49
C LYS A 90 0.55 -2.46 3.96
N ALA A 91 0.33 -2.22 2.67
CA ALA A 91 0.52 -0.89 2.08
C ALA A 91 -0.46 0.14 2.66
N LEU A 92 -1.75 -0.23 2.78
CA LEU A 92 -2.78 0.61 3.40
C LEU A 92 -2.47 0.95 4.86
N VAL A 93 -2.11 -0.05 5.68
CA VAL A 93 -1.75 0.14 7.10
C VAL A 93 -0.47 0.95 7.25
N CYS A 94 0.53 0.71 6.40
CA CYS A 94 1.77 1.48 6.40
C CYS A 94 1.49 2.95 6.07
N TYR A 95 0.72 3.22 5.03
CA TYR A 95 0.33 4.58 4.66
C TYR A 95 -0.43 5.27 5.81
N GLN A 96 -1.42 4.59 6.40
CA GLN A 96 -2.17 5.11 7.54
C GLN A 96 -1.27 5.46 8.73
N THR A 97 -0.34 4.57 9.07
CA THR A 97 0.54 4.73 10.24
C THR A 97 1.54 5.85 10.03
N ASP A 98 2.10 5.96 8.83
CA ASP A 98 3.10 6.97 8.52
C ASP A 98 2.49 8.37 8.36
N ILE A 99 1.28 8.50 7.80
CA ILE A 99 0.58 9.79 7.74
C ILE A 99 0.32 10.33 9.15
N LYS A 100 -0.05 9.47 10.11
CA LYS A 100 -0.21 9.86 11.52
C LYS A 100 1.11 10.36 12.17
N LYS A 101 2.25 10.03 11.57
CA LYS A 101 3.60 10.42 11.99
C LYS A 101 4.22 11.49 11.10
N ILE A 102 3.46 12.07 10.17
CA ILE A 102 4.01 12.91 9.10
C ILE A 102 4.79 14.14 9.62
N ASP A 103 4.43 14.64 10.80
CA ASP A 103 5.08 15.79 11.43
C ASP A 103 6.08 15.39 12.53
N SER A 104 6.26 14.09 12.81
CA SER A 104 7.19 13.62 13.85
C SER A 104 8.62 13.51 13.36
N ASP A 105 8.84 13.21 12.08
CA ASP A 105 10.16 13.12 11.46
C ASP A 105 10.09 13.51 9.98
N LYS A 106 11.10 14.23 9.51
CA LYS A 106 11.20 14.69 8.11
C LYS A 106 11.12 13.54 7.11
N PHE A 107 11.59 12.34 7.48
CA PHE A 107 11.48 11.14 6.65
C PHE A 107 10.04 10.89 6.17
N TYR A 108 9.05 10.99 7.06
CA TYR A 108 7.66 10.72 6.70
C TYR A 108 7.08 11.83 5.82
N SER A 109 7.38 13.09 6.12
CA SER A 109 6.93 14.21 5.29
C SER A 109 7.53 14.16 3.87
N ASP A 110 8.78 13.72 3.72
CA ASP A 110 9.47 13.65 2.42
C ASP A 110 8.89 12.55 1.50
N LEU A 111 8.15 11.58 2.05
CA LEU A 111 7.52 10.49 1.29
C LEU A 111 6.15 10.87 0.71
N VAL A 112 5.48 11.86 1.30
CA VAL A 112 4.15 12.33 0.92
C VAL A 112 4.25 13.46 -0.10
N ALA A 113 3.48 13.36 -1.20
CA ALA A 113 3.46 14.40 -2.22
C ALA A 113 2.57 15.59 -1.84
N ASP A 114 1.45 15.32 -1.17
CA ASP A 114 0.46 16.30 -0.74
C ASP A 114 -0.11 15.86 0.63
N LYS A 115 0.10 16.70 1.65
CA LYS A 115 -0.31 16.40 3.03
C LYS A 115 -1.83 16.45 3.20
N ASP A 116 -2.52 17.33 2.49
CA ASP A 116 -3.97 17.49 2.61
C ASP A 116 -4.69 16.27 2.01
N VAL A 117 -4.22 15.81 0.84
CA VAL A 117 -4.71 14.57 0.22
C VAL A 117 -4.44 13.37 1.13
N ALA A 118 -3.24 13.28 1.69
CA ALA A 118 -2.87 12.17 2.58
C ALA A 118 -3.72 12.15 3.86
N ASN A 119 -4.01 13.30 4.45
CA ASN A 119 -4.90 13.42 5.60
C ASN A 119 -6.36 13.07 5.26
N ALA A 120 -6.84 13.49 4.08
CA ALA A 120 -8.18 13.13 3.61
C ALA A 120 -8.33 11.61 3.38
N ASP A 121 -7.26 10.95 2.93
CA ASP A 121 -7.23 9.49 2.73
C ASP A 121 -7.38 8.73 4.06
N LEU A 122 -6.91 9.25 5.21
CA LEU A 122 -7.01 8.58 6.51
C LEU A 122 -8.43 8.13 6.86
N GLY A 123 -9.43 8.96 6.56
CA GLY A 123 -10.84 8.67 6.82
C GLY A 123 -11.42 7.54 5.98
N LYS A 124 -10.72 7.15 4.89
CA LYS A 124 -11.17 6.13 3.93
C LYS A 124 -10.45 4.80 4.08
N ILE A 125 -9.27 4.77 4.71
CA ILE A 125 -8.42 3.58 4.80
C ILE A 125 -9.10 2.41 5.51
N GLN A 126 -9.84 2.64 6.59
CA GLN A 126 -10.51 1.54 7.29
C GLN A 126 -11.54 0.85 6.39
N SER A 127 -12.38 1.63 5.70
CA SER A 127 -13.34 1.08 4.73
C SER A 127 -12.64 0.32 3.61
N ALA A 128 -11.48 0.81 3.14
CA ALA A 128 -10.70 0.11 2.12
C ALA A 128 -10.16 -1.24 2.62
N LEU A 129 -9.64 -1.29 3.85
CA LEU A 129 -9.16 -2.51 4.49
C LEU A 129 -10.29 -3.55 4.62
N ASP A 130 -11.46 -3.12 5.08
CA ASP A 130 -12.62 -3.99 5.27
C ASP A 130 -13.08 -4.57 3.93
N LYS A 131 -13.20 -3.74 2.89
CA LYS A 131 -13.60 -4.16 1.53
C LYS A 131 -12.59 -5.11 0.89
N ILE A 132 -11.30 -4.79 0.98
CA ILE A 132 -10.22 -5.61 0.44
C ILE A 132 -10.16 -6.97 1.14
N GLY A 133 -10.43 -7.05 2.45
CA GLY A 133 -10.40 -8.30 3.21
C GLY A 133 -11.65 -9.18 3.13
N SER A 134 -12.71 -8.74 2.43
CA SER A 134 -14.03 -9.37 2.51
C SER A 134 -14.41 -10.17 1.26
N TYR A 135 -15.33 -11.11 1.46
CA TYR A 135 -15.91 -11.99 0.44
C TYR A 135 -17.44 -12.00 0.57
N CYS A 136 -18.15 -12.15 -0.54
CA CYS A 136 -19.60 -12.38 -0.57
C CYS A 136 -19.96 -13.72 -1.22
#